data_AF-U1G0Z8-F1
#
_entry.id   AF-U1G0Z8-F1
#
_cell.length_a   1.000
_cell.length_b   1.000
_cell.length_c   1.000
_cell.angle_alpha   90.00
_cell.angle_beta   90.00
_cell.angle_gamma   90.00
#
_symmetry.space_group_name_H-M   'P 1'
#
loop_
_entity.id
_entity.type
_entity.pdbx_description
1 polymer ?
#
loop_
_entity_poly.entity_id
_entity_poly.type
_entity_poly.pdbx_seq_one_letter_code
_entity_poly.pdbx_strand_id
1 'polypeptide(L)'
;MDETSTDIKYWKSDMVPPVRFEQACSEMISSSEGVNFLIELGPSGAPIAKIKKSLPGGGTNTKYCAAAKRGPDSVMSTFGVDGQFFIAGSNVIMSHVNRDDSDFDTAAVIKDLPNYVWYHSVKYWHESEASKDWRFRQFPHHHDLLGSKILGTSWNAPSWKKILNVIDVPWLKDHRMGNDIVFQQRII
;
A
#
# COMPACT_ATOMS: atom_id res chain seq x y z
N MET A 1 -3.77 44.01 19.27
CA MET A 1 -4.84 43.82 18.28
C MET A 1 -5.95 44.75 18.71
N ASP A 2 -6.28 45.72 17.85
CA ASP A 2 -7.32 46.70 18.13
C ASP A 2 -8.67 45.97 18.05
N GLU A 3 -9.40 45.86 19.16
CA GLU A 3 -10.72 45.24 19.20
C GLU A 3 -11.74 46.21 18.58
N THR A 4 -11.82 46.24 17.25
CA THR A 4 -12.97 46.88 16.59
C THR A 4 -14.21 46.06 16.88
N SER A 5 -15.05 46.58 17.78
CA SER A 5 -16.39 46.06 18.07
C SER A 5 -17.18 45.91 16.76
N THR A 6 -17.86 44.76 16.58
CA THR A 6 -18.74 44.46 15.45
C THR A 6 -20.07 45.21 15.55
N ASP A 7 -19.99 46.53 15.74
CA ASP A 7 -21.14 47.43 15.90
C ASP A 7 -21.75 47.84 14.55
N ILE A 8 -22.85 48.58 14.60
CA ILE A 8 -23.55 49.06 13.39
C ILE A 8 -22.64 49.94 12.52
N LYS A 9 -21.71 50.68 13.14
CA LYS A 9 -20.79 51.56 12.39
C LYS A 9 -19.79 50.72 11.62
N TYR A 10 -19.27 49.64 12.19
CA TYR A 10 -18.41 48.68 11.53
C TYR A 10 -19.09 48.09 10.28
N TRP A 11 -20.28 47.50 10.42
CA TRP A 11 -21.00 46.92 9.28
C TRP A 11 -21.36 47.94 8.19
N LYS A 12 -21.75 49.15 8.59
CA LYS A 12 -21.99 50.25 7.64
C LYS A 12 -20.71 50.66 6.94
N SER A 13 -19.59 50.71 7.65
CA SER A 13 -18.28 51.08 7.09
C SER A 13 -17.68 49.97 6.22
N ASP A 14 -18.06 48.71 6.41
CA ASP A 14 -17.60 47.58 5.60
C ASP A 14 -18.27 47.56 4.22
N MET A 15 -19.53 48.01 4.12
CA MET A 15 -20.28 48.04 2.86
C MET A 15 -19.94 49.20 1.91
N VAL A 16 -19.09 50.15 2.34
CA VAL A 16 -18.77 51.37 1.57
C VAL A 16 -17.48 51.25 0.74
N PRO A 17 -16.32 50.82 1.30
CA PRO A 17 -15.07 50.69 0.56
C PRO A 17 -15.00 49.40 -0.26
N PRO A 18 -14.09 49.32 -1.25
CA PRO A 18 -13.84 48.10 -1.99
C PRO A 18 -13.25 47.01 -1.09
N VAL A 19 -13.79 45.79 -1.20
CA VAL A 19 -13.34 44.62 -0.44
C VAL A 19 -11.95 44.18 -0.91
N ARG A 20 -10.99 44.12 0.01
CA ARG A 20 -9.59 43.71 -0.26
C ARG A 20 -9.39 42.19 -0.15
N PHE A 21 -10.26 41.43 -0.82
CA PHE A 21 -10.30 39.97 -0.70
C PHE A 21 -8.99 39.30 -1.16
N GLU A 22 -8.45 39.70 -2.31
CA GLU A 22 -7.22 39.14 -2.86
C GLU A 22 -6.03 39.36 -1.94
N GLN A 23 -5.88 40.57 -1.39
CA GLN A 23 -4.79 40.90 -0.47
C GLN A 23 -4.89 40.03 0.80
N ALA A 24 -6.06 39.97 1.43
CA ALA A 24 -6.27 39.19 2.64
C ALA A 24 -6.00 37.68 2.42
N CYS A 25 -6.51 37.10 1.33
CA CYS A 25 -6.23 35.70 0.99
C CYS A 25 -4.75 35.45 0.68
N SER A 26 -4.09 36.38 0.00
CA SER A 26 -2.67 36.27 -0.33
C SER A 26 -1.81 36.25 0.93
N GLU A 27 -2.05 37.21 1.84
CA GLU A 27 -1.34 37.31 3.12
C GLU A 27 -1.54 36.06 3.98
N MET A 28 -2.77 35.53 4.05
CA MET A 28 -3.11 34.33 4.82
C MET A 28 -2.39 33.06 4.31
N ILE A 29 -2.16 32.96 3.00
CA ILE A 29 -1.47 31.81 2.39
C ILE A 29 0.06 31.97 2.48
N SER A 30 0.56 33.19 2.33
CA SER A 30 2.00 33.46 2.25
C SER A 30 2.68 33.77 3.59
N SER A 31 1.93 33.89 4.69
CA SER A 31 2.49 34.16 6.01
C SER A 31 3.39 33.01 6.49
N SER A 32 4.31 33.31 7.42
CA SER A 32 5.18 32.29 8.05
C SER A 32 4.40 31.23 8.82
N GLU A 33 3.21 31.58 9.33
CA GLU A 33 2.20 30.69 9.90
C GLU A 33 1.05 30.45 8.91
N GLY A 34 1.38 30.29 7.63
CA GLY A 34 0.40 30.11 6.56
C GLY A 34 -0.53 28.92 6.80
N VAL A 35 -1.79 29.07 6.36
CA VAL A 35 -2.82 28.05 6.57
C VAL A 35 -2.55 26.76 5.78
N ASN A 36 -2.78 25.60 6.40
CA ASN A 36 -2.67 24.31 5.72
C ASN A 36 -3.94 23.94 4.95
N PHE A 37 -5.11 24.36 5.44
CA PHE A 37 -6.41 24.11 4.82
C PHE A 37 -7.16 25.42 4.68
N LEU A 38 -7.77 25.62 3.52
CA LEU A 38 -8.66 26.74 3.26
C LEU A 38 -10.01 26.19 2.78
N ILE A 39 -11.05 26.49 3.54
CA ILE A 39 -12.41 26.02 3.27
C ILE A 39 -13.25 27.21 2.81
N GLU A 40 -13.81 27.12 1.61
CA GLU A 40 -14.83 28.06 1.14
C GLU A 40 -16.20 27.62 1.65
N LEU A 41 -16.77 28.46 2.52
CA LEU A 41 -18.14 28.30 3.01
C LEU A 41 -19.07 29.12 2.12
N GLY A 42 -19.86 28.43 1.32
CA GLY A 42 -20.82 29.05 0.40
C GLY A 42 -20.78 28.43 -0.99
N PRO A 43 -21.62 28.94 -1.92
CA PRO A 43 -21.67 28.42 -3.28
C PRO A 43 -20.32 28.57 -3.97
N SER A 44 -19.72 27.46 -4.39
CA SER A 44 -18.40 27.43 -5.03
C SER A 44 -18.28 28.49 -6.13
N GLY A 45 -17.29 29.36 -6.02
CA GLY A 45 -17.04 30.38 -7.04
C GLY A 45 -16.13 31.52 -6.59
N ALA A 46 -15.71 31.54 -5.33
CA ALA A 46 -14.77 32.54 -4.86
C ALA A 46 -13.46 32.45 -5.66
N PRO A 47 -12.78 33.58 -5.94
CA PRO A 47 -11.55 33.61 -6.72
C PRO A 47 -10.35 33.03 -5.98
N ILE A 48 -10.56 32.35 -4.85
CA ILE A 48 -9.54 31.70 -4.01
C ILE A 48 -8.61 30.81 -4.82
N ALA A 49 -9.16 29.93 -5.65
CA ALA A 49 -8.36 29.01 -6.46
C ALA A 49 -7.46 29.75 -7.47
N LYS A 50 -7.87 30.95 -7.93
CA LYS A 50 -7.08 31.81 -8.81
C LYS A 50 -6.00 32.54 -8.02
N ILE A 51 -6.35 33.11 -6.86
CA ILE A 51 -5.42 33.79 -5.95
C ILE A 51 -4.30 32.84 -5.51
N LYS A 52 -4.65 31.61 -5.12
CA LYS A 52 -3.66 30.60 -4.75
C LYS A 52 -2.67 30.30 -5.89
N LYS A 53 -3.15 30.28 -7.14
CA LYS A 53 -2.31 30.04 -8.33
C LYS A 53 -1.42 31.23 -8.69
N SER A 54 -1.83 32.45 -8.36
CA SER A 54 -1.03 33.66 -8.65
C SER A 54 0.10 33.87 -7.64
N LEU A 55 0.05 33.22 -6.48
CA LEU A 55 1.11 33.32 -5.47
C LEU A 55 2.42 32.64 -5.92
N PRO A 56 3.59 33.20 -5.58
CA PRO A 56 4.89 32.59 -5.85
C PRO A 56 4.99 31.25 -5.12
N GLY A 57 5.28 30.18 -5.87
CA GLY A 57 5.26 28.80 -5.35
C GLY A 57 3.86 28.17 -5.28
N GLY A 58 2.82 28.82 -5.83
CA GLY A 58 1.48 28.25 -6.03
C GLY A 58 0.72 27.87 -4.76
N GLY A 59 1.13 28.37 -3.59
CA GLY A 59 0.58 27.98 -2.29
C GLY A 59 0.59 26.46 -2.09
N THR A 60 1.63 25.77 -2.56
CA THR A 60 1.69 24.30 -2.72
C THR A 60 1.31 23.50 -1.47
N ASN A 61 1.56 24.05 -0.27
CA ASN A 61 1.25 23.38 0.99
C ASN A 61 -0.19 23.57 1.46
N THR A 62 -0.93 24.56 0.96
CA THR A 62 -2.30 24.84 1.40
C THR A 62 -3.30 24.04 0.57
N LYS A 63 -4.11 23.17 1.16
CA LYS A 63 -5.22 22.50 0.48
C LYS A 63 -6.44 23.42 0.44
N TYR A 64 -7.11 23.49 -0.72
CA TYR A 64 -8.33 24.28 -0.88
C TYR A 64 -9.51 23.34 -1.10
N CYS A 65 -10.59 23.53 -0.34
CA CYS A 65 -11.81 22.77 -0.44
C CYS A 65 -13.02 23.72 -0.47
N ALA A 66 -13.98 23.48 -1.36
CA ALA A 66 -15.26 24.17 -1.35
C ALA A 66 -16.30 23.28 -0.65
N ALA A 67 -16.92 23.79 0.42
CA ALA A 67 -17.89 23.04 1.21
C ALA A 67 -19.24 22.85 0.49
N ALA A 68 -19.56 23.72 -0.47
CA ALA A 68 -20.73 23.60 -1.32
C ALA A 68 -20.35 23.84 -2.78
N LYS A 69 -20.63 22.87 -3.65
CA LYS A 69 -20.47 23.03 -5.10
C LYS A 69 -21.81 23.30 -5.76
N ARG A 70 -21.78 24.05 -6.86
CA ARG A 70 -22.97 24.30 -7.69
C ARG A 70 -23.43 22.99 -8.33
N GLY A 71 -24.68 22.58 -8.05
CA GLY A 71 -25.27 21.38 -8.61
C GLY A 71 -26.11 20.61 -7.58
N PRO A 72 -26.74 19.49 -7.98
CA PRO A 72 -27.58 18.67 -7.10
C PRO A 72 -26.79 18.04 -5.94
N ASP A 73 -25.49 17.82 -6.10
CA ASP A 73 -24.64 17.11 -5.13
C ASP A 73 -23.85 18.05 -4.18
N SER A 74 -24.45 19.18 -3.81
CA SER A 74 -23.82 20.15 -2.89
C SER A 74 -23.45 19.51 -1.55
N VAL A 75 -24.32 18.64 -1.02
CA VAL A 75 -24.11 17.90 0.24
C VAL A 75 -22.88 16.97 0.17
N MET A 76 -22.66 16.31 -0.97
CA MET A 76 -21.48 15.46 -1.18
C MET A 76 -20.18 16.26 -1.15
N SER A 77 -20.24 17.55 -1.51
CA SER A 77 -19.07 18.43 -1.42
C SER A 77 -18.66 18.69 0.02
N THR A 78 -19.64 18.77 0.94
CA THR A 78 -19.40 18.91 2.38
C THR A 78 -18.73 17.65 2.94
N PHE A 79 -19.25 16.45 2.64
CA PHE A 79 -18.59 15.19 3.03
C PHE A 79 -17.19 15.06 2.42
N GLY A 80 -16.97 15.60 1.23
CA GLY A 80 -15.67 15.68 0.60
C GLY A 80 -14.66 16.52 1.38
N VAL A 81 -15.10 17.55 2.12
CA VAL A 81 -14.24 18.33 3.03
C VAL A 81 -13.80 17.43 4.18
N ASP A 82 -14.73 16.79 4.88
CA ASP A 82 -14.44 15.92 6.02
C ASP A 82 -13.49 14.77 5.63
N GLY A 83 -13.72 14.18 4.45
CA GLY A 83 -12.83 13.15 3.88
C GLY A 83 -11.40 13.65 3.64
N GLN A 84 -11.22 14.89 3.19
CA GLN A 84 -9.88 15.47 3.05
C GLN A 84 -9.19 15.70 4.39
N PHE A 85 -9.92 16.17 5.41
CA PHE A 85 -9.38 16.31 6.76
C PHE A 85 -8.98 14.96 7.36
N PHE A 86 -9.79 13.93 7.14
CA PHE A 86 -9.48 12.57 7.58
C PHE A 86 -8.21 12.01 6.92
N ILE A 87 -8.07 12.15 5.60
CA ILE A 87 -6.87 11.72 4.87
C ILE A 87 -5.63 12.51 5.33
N ALA A 88 -5.82 13.78 5.71
CA ALA A 88 -4.75 14.62 6.24
C ALA A 88 -4.34 14.28 7.67
N GLY A 89 -5.01 13.32 8.33
CA GLY A 89 -4.74 12.93 9.70
C GLY A 89 -5.32 13.87 10.75
N SER A 90 -6.28 14.72 10.38
CA SER A 90 -7.00 15.56 11.34
C SER A 90 -8.00 14.72 12.15
N ASN A 91 -8.33 15.17 13.35
CA ASN A 91 -9.28 14.52 14.23
C ASN A 91 -10.72 14.81 13.78
N VAL A 92 -11.19 14.10 12.74
CA VAL A 92 -12.57 14.15 12.28
C VAL A 92 -13.39 13.10 13.01
N ILE A 93 -14.41 13.54 13.74
CA ILE A 93 -15.33 12.65 14.44
C ILE A 93 -16.34 12.10 13.42
N MET A 94 -16.02 10.96 12.82
CA MET A 94 -16.85 10.34 11.78
C MET A 94 -18.25 9.97 12.24
N SER A 95 -18.46 9.71 13.53
CA SER A 95 -19.80 9.42 14.06
C SER A 95 -20.76 10.59 13.88
N HIS A 96 -20.31 11.83 14.06
CA HIS A 96 -21.12 13.02 13.83
C HIS A 96 -21.41 13.22 12.32
N VAL A 97 -20.46 12.89 11.46
CA VAL A 97 -20.59 12.98 10.00
C VAL A 97 -21.62 11.96 9.49
N ASN A 98 -21.52 10.72 9.97
CA ASN A 98 -22.41 9.61 9.62
C ASN A 98 -23.77 9.69 10.34
N ARG A 99 -23.89 10.57 11.34
CA ARG A 99 -25.06 10.75 12.21
C ARG A 99 -25.39 9.49 13.02
N ASP A 100 -24.36 8.81 13.53
CA ASP A 100 -24.52 7.59 14.34
C ASP A 100 -25.31 7.85 15.65
N ASP A 101 -25.39 9.10 16.09
CA ASP A 101 -26.11 9.53 17.31
C ASP A 101 -27.63 9.78 17.08
N SER A 102 -28.13 9.56 15.86
CA SER A 102 -29.55 9.72 15.56
C SER A 102 -30.28 8.37 15.55
N ASP A 103 -31.49 8.33 16.12
CA ASP A 103 -32.37 7.15 16.24
C ASP A 103 -32.88 6.61 14.88
N PHE A 104 -32.04 6.58 13.83
CA PHE A 104 -32.38 5.94 12.57
C PHE A 104 -32.18 4.43 12.68
N ASP A 105 -33.29 3.72 12.58
CA ASP A 105 -33.49 2.35 13.06
C ASP A 105 -32.88 1.23 12.18
N THR A 106 -31.90 1.51 11.32
CA THR A 106 -31.31 0.47 10.44
C THR A 106 -29.86 0.74 10.06
N ALA A 107 -28.93 0.58 11.00
CA ALA A 107 -27.53 0.39 10.65
C ALA A 107 -27.37 -0.97 9.96
N ALA A 108 -27.01 -0.97 8.68
CA ALA A 108 -26.72 -2.20 7.94
C ALA A 108 -25.25 -2.58 8.09
N VAL A 109 -24.98 -3.81 8.52
CA VAL A 109 -23.62 -4.35 8.56
C VAL A 109 -23.14 -4.62 7.13
N ILE A 110 -22.05 -3.98 6.71
CA ILE A 110 -21.35 -4.27 5.45
C ILE A 110 -20.64 -5.61 5.61
N LYS A 111 -21.03 -6.62 4.82
CA LYS A 111 -20.49 -7.99 4.90
C LYS A 111 -19.48 -8.31 3.81
N ASP A 112 -19.40 -7.47 2.78
CA ASP A 112 -18.72 -7.71 1.51
C ASP A 112 -17.55 -6.74 1.26
N LEU A 113 -16.97 -6.17 2.32
CA LEU A 113 -15.79 -5.32 2.17
C LEU A 113 -14.58 -6.17 1.73
N PRO A 114 -13.87 -5.79 0.65
CA PRO A 114 -12.68 -6.51 0.23
C PRO A 114 -11.61 -6.43 1.33
N ASN A 115 -10.95 -7.56 1.58
CA ASN A 115 -9.82 -7.60 2.51
C ASN A 115 -8.68 -6.70 2.03
N TYR A 116 -7.88 -6.22 2.97
CA TYR A 116 -6.66 -5.48 2.66
C TYR A 116 -5.76 -6.29 1.70
N VAL A 117 -5.42 -5.69 0.56
CA VAL A 117 -4.58 -6.31 -0.45
C VAL A 117 -3.12 -6.02 -0.12
N TRP A 118 -2.43 -7.02 0.41
CA TRP A 118 -0.99 -6.91 0.68
C TRP A 118 -0.19 -6.76 -0.62
N TYR A 119 0.81 -5.88 -0.58
CA TYR A 119 1.71 -5.67 -1.70
C TYR A 119 2.76 -6.80 -1.76
N HIS A 120 2.51 -7.82 -2.59
CA HIS A 120 3.34 -9.02 -2.72
C HIS A 120 4.37 -8.97 -3.87
N SER A 121 4.80 -7.78 -4.32
CA SER A 121 5.75 -7.69 -5.46
C SER A 121 7.13 -8.26 -5.14
N VAL A 122 7.57 -8.10 -3.89
CA VAL A 122 8.84 -8.65 -3.41
C VAL A 122 8.56 -9.94 -2.67
N LYS A 123 9.09 -11.03 -3.22
CA LYS A 123 9.05 -12.33 -2.54
C LYS A 123 10.20 -12.41 -1.54
N TYR A 124 9.91 -12.24 -0.26
CA TYR A 124 10.87 -12.46 0.83
C TYR A 124 11.01 -13.96 1.13
N TRP A 125 11.46 -14.74 0.16
CA TRP A 125 11.69 -16.17 0.31
C TRP A 125 13.10 -16.53 -0.16
N HIS A 126 13.96 -16.89 0.79
CA HIS A 126 15.29 -17.42 0.49
C HIS A 126 15.26 -18.94 0.67
N GLU A 127 15.51 -19.66 -0.41
CA GLU A 127 15.57 -21.12 -0.40
C GLU A 127 16.95 -21.60 -0.85
N SER A 128 17.52 -22.55 -0.11
CA SER A 128 18.78 -23.18 -0.49
C SER A 128 18.58 -24.15 -1.66
N GLU A 129 19.62 -24.34 -2.48
CA GLU A 129 19.57 -25.33 -3.56
C GLU A 129 19.30 -26.75 -3.05
N ALA A 130 19.81 -27.11 -1.87
CA ALA A 130 19.54 -28.42 -1.27
C ALA A 130 18.04 -28.61 -0.91
N SER A 131 17.38 -27.56 -0.40
CA SER A 131 15.93 -27.57 -0.14
C SER A 131 15.16 -27.70 -1.45
N LYS A 132 15.56 -26.93 -2.47
CA LYS A 132 14.93 -26.97 -3.80
C LYS A 132 15.08 -28.34 -4.47
N ASP A 133 16.28 -28.92 -4.42
CA ASP A 133 16.60 -30.25 -4.94
C ASP A 133 15.80 -31.34 -4.22
N TRP A 134 15.54 -31.17 -2.91
CA TRP A 134 14.71 -32.11 -2.15
C TRP A 134 13.24 -32.02 -2.57
N ARG A 135 12.67 -30.80 -2.64
CA ARG A 135 11.25 -30.59 -2.98
C ARG A 135 10.92 -30.89 -4.43
N PHE A 136 11.86 -30.65 -5.35
CA PHE A 136 11.68 -30.82 -6.79
C PHE A 136 12.64 -31.86 -7.36
N ARG A 137 12.79 -32.98 -6.65
CA ARG A 137 13.65 -34.08 -7.06
C ARG A 137 13.18 -34.65 -8.42
N GLN A 138 14.04 -34.58 -9.44
CA GLN A 138 13.72 -35.07 -10.79
C GLN A 138 13.55 -36.60 -10.86
N PHE A 139 14.31 -37.36 -10.08
CA PHE A 139 14.29 -38.81 -10.04
C PHE A 139 13.88 -39.29 -8.64
N PRO A 140 12.59 -39.60 -8.42
CA PRO A 140 12.08 -40.02 -7.11
C PRO A 140 12.64 -41.38 -6.69
N HIS A 141 12.77 -42.28 -7.66
CA HIS A 141 13.34 -43.61 -7.46
C HIS A 141 14.85 -43.58 -7.62
N HIS A 142 15.55 -44.28 -6.73
CA HIS A 142 17.00 -44.41 -6.77
C HIS A 142 17.41 -45.23 -8.01
N HIS A 143 18.41 -44.75 -8.74
CA HIS A 143 19.00 -45.53 -9.81
C HIS A 143 19.66 -46.81 -9.25
N ASP A 144 19.62 -47.91 -9.98
CA ASP A 144 20.08 -49.23 -9.52
C ASP A 144 21.58 -49.27 -9.18
N LEU A 145 22.42 -48.52 -9.90
CA LEU A 145 23.85 -48.40 -9.58
C LEU A 145 24.23 -47.08 -8.90
N LEU A 146 23.81 -45.94 -9.46
CA LEU A 146 24.21 -44.61 -8.97
C LEU A 146 23.47 -44.19 -7.68
N GLY A 147 22.26 -44.68 -7.44
CA GLY A 147 21.42 -44.27 -6.32
C GLY A 147 20.77 -42.92 -6.55
N SER A 148 20.81 -42.03 -5.54
CA SER A 148 20.29 -40.66 -5.66
C SER A 148 21.39 -39.62 -5.72
N LYS A 149 21.15 -38.55 -6.47
CA LYS A 149 21.98 -37.35 -6.46
C LYS A 149 22.03 -36.76 -5.05
N ILE A 150 23.20 -36.30 -4.65
CA ILE A 150 23.41 -35.57 -3.40
C ILE A 150 22.81 -34.17 -3.55
N LEU A 151 21.99 -33.77 -2.58
CA LEU A 151 21.29 -32.48 -2.60
C LEU A 151 22.29 -31.32 -2.61
N GLY A 152 22.01 -30.28 -3.41
CA GLY A 152 22.86 -29.09 -3.48
C GLY A 152 24.16 -29.27 -4.26
N THR A 153 24.34 -30.40 -4.95
CA THR A 153 25.45 -30.57 -5.91
C THR A 153 25.07 -30.06 -7.30
N SER A 154 26.03 -29.55 -8.07
CA SER A 154 25.76 -29.03 -9.42
C SER A 154 25.34 -30.14 -10.38
N TRP A 155 24.44 -29.85 -11.31
CA TRP A 155 24.10 -30.77 -12.41
C TRP A 155 25.17 -30.85 -13.50
N ASN A 156 26.15 -29.94 -13.51
CA ASN A 156 27.31 -30.01 -14.42
C ASN A 156 28.39 -30.98 -13.92
N ALA A 157 28.46 -31.17 -12.60
CA ALA A 157 29.34 -32.14 -11.94
C ALA A 157 28.56 -32.88 -10.84
N PRO A 158 27.54 -33.67 -11.23
CA PRO A 158 26.65 -34.34 -10.29
C PRO A 158 27.41 -35.38 -9.47
N SER A 159 27.11 -35.44 -8.18
CA SER A 159 27.57 -36.50 -7.29
C SER A 159 26.38 -37.32 -6.83
N TRP A 160 26.52 -38.65 -6.88
CA TRP A 160 25.49 -39.57 -6.43
C TRP A 160 25.99 -40.40 -5.25
N LYS A 161 25.05 -40.81 -4.40
CA LYS A 161 25.31 -41.68 -3.27
C LYS A 161 24.40 -42.91 -3.35
N LYS A 162 25.02 -44.09 -3.34
CA LYS A 162 24.37 -45.37 -3.13
C LYS A 162 25.21 -46.24 -2.20
N ILE A 163 24.54 -46.96 -1.31
CA ILE A 163 25.12 -48.12 -0.63
C ILE A 163 24.68 -49.33 -1.45
N LEU A 164 25.63 -50.06 -2.02
CA LEU A 164 25.35 -51.23 -2.84
C LEU A 164 25.17 -52.46 -1.95
N ASN A 165 23.96 -53.00 -1.94
CA ASN A 165 23.70 -54.32 -1.37
C ASN A 165 23.48 -55.34 -2.48
N VAL A 166 24.06 -56.52 -2.28
CA VAL A 166 23.97 -57.64 -3.21
C VAL A 166 22.54 -58.21 -3.30
N ILE A 167 21.68 -57.91 -2.32
CA ILE A 167 20.26 -58.25 -2.33
C ILE A 167 19.49 -57.35 -3.32
N ASP A 168 19.83 -56.06 -3.35
CA ASP A 168 19.15 -55.06 -4.19
C ASP A 168 19.61 -55.15 -5.65
N VAL A 169 20.82 -55.65 -5.89
CA VAL A 169 21.41 -55.79 -7.23
C VAL A 169 21.97 -57.22 -7.41
N PRO A 170 21.11 -58.23 -7.63
CA PRO A 170 21.50 -59.64 -7.56
C PRO A 170 22.57 -60.07 -8.56
N TRP A 171 22.59 -59.45 -9.75
CA TRP A 171 23.57 -59.75 -10.80
C TRP A 171 25.00 -59.41 -10.39
N LEU A 172 25.20 -58.59 -9.36
CA LEU A 172 26.53 -58.28 -8.86
C LEU A 172 27.23 -59.54 -8.28
N LYS A 173 26.46 -60.56 -7.88
CA LYS A 173 26.97 -61.85 -7.38
C LYS A 173 27.78 -62.63 -8.41
N ASP A 174 27.53 -62.37 -9.69
CA ASP A 174 28.10 -63.13 -10.80
C ASP A 174 29.51 -62.64 -11.17
N HIS A 175 29.92 -61.46 -10.67
CA HIS A 175 31.27 -60.95 -10.85
C HIS A 175 32.14 -61.25 -9.62
N ARG A 176 32.96 -62.30 -9.72
CA ARG A 176 33.81 -62.80 -8.64
C ARG A 176 35.28 -62.87 -9.06
N MET A 177 36.17 -62.55 -8.12
CA MET A 177 37.59 -62.89 -8.21
C MET A 177 37.91 -63.87 -7.08
N GLY A 178 38.14 -65.13 -7.43
CA GLY A 178 38.22 -66.21 -6.45
C GLY A 178 36.89 -66.39 -5.73
N ASN A 179 36.90 -66.28 -4.40
CA ASN A 179 35.70 -66.39 -3.57
C ASN A 179 35.01 -65.05 -3.27
N ASP A 180 35.66 -63.93 -3.60
CA ASP A 180 35.16 -62.60 -3.26
C ASP A 180 34.32 -62.01 -4.40
N ILE A 181 33.20 -61.39 -4.05
CA ILE A 181 32.38 -60.59 -4.97
C ILE A 181 33.00 -59.21 -5.06
N VAL A 182 33.40 -58.80 -6.27
CA VAL A 182 34.10 -57.52 -6.51
C VAL A 182 33.25 -56.65 -7.43
N PHE A 183 33.27 -55.33 -7.25
CA PHE A 183 32.58 -54.42 -8.16
C PHE A 183 33.30 -54.37 -9.52
N GLN A 184 32.55 -54.32 -10.62
CA GLN A 184 33.12 -54.30 -11.97
C GLN A 184 33.83 -52.99 -12.28
N GLN A 185 34.98 -53.07 -12.95
CA GLN A 185 35.73 -51.88 -13.41
C GLN A 185 35.20 -51.30 -14.73
N ARG A 186 34.35 -52.04 -15.46
CA ARG A 186 33.69 -51.59 -16.70
C ARG A 186 32.30 -52.20 -16.77
N ILE A 187 31.28 -51.35 -16.86
CA ILE A 187 29.90 -51.73 -17.17
C ILE A 187 29.67 -51.22 -18.59
N ILE A 188 29.44 -52.14 -19.53
CA ILE A 188 29.19 -51.84 -20.94
C ILE A 188 27.71 -51.47 -21.12
#